data_AF-D4M4Q2-F1
#
_entry.id   AF-D4M4Q2-F1
#
_cell.length_a   1.000
_cell.length_b   1.000
_cell.length_c   1.000
_cell.angle_alpha   90.00
_cell.angle_beta   90.00
_cell.angle_gamma   90.00
#
_symmetry.space_group_name_H-M   'P 1'
#
loop_
_entity.id
_entity.type
_entity.pdbx_description
1 polymer ?
#
loop_
_entity_poly.entity_id
_entity_poly.type
_entity_poly.pdbx_seq_one_letter_code
_entity_poly.pdbx_strand_id
1 'polypeptide(L)'
;MKETVKENLLPVQVPGNRPYREYDKIPLIPHATKSCSSCGLCAKECPVNAIPTDNPKVTDKSKCISCMHCVNICPRHARKLNPLLLSVASKKLKKVCFNRKENELFL
;
A
#
# COMPACT_ATOMS: atom_id res chain seq x y z
N MET A 1 -18.89 9.38 30.61
CA MET A 1 -19.84 10.02 29.67
C MET A 1 -19.47 9.63 28.24
N LYS A 2 -20.22 8.73 27.63
CA LYS A 2 -20.25 8.52 26.18
C LYS A 2 -21.72 8.49 25.80
N GLU A 3 -22.31 9.65 25.63
CA GLU A 3 -23.63 9.76 25.01
C GLU A 3 -23.45 9.34 23.55
N THR A 4 -23.92 8.15 23.23
CA THR A 4 -23.98 7.65 21.87
C THR A 4 -25.01 8.46 21.12
N VAL A 5 -24.57 9.30 20.17
CA VAL A 5 -25.43 9.98 19.20
C VAL A 5 -26.10 8.91 18.33
N LYS A 6 -27.24 8.41 18.80
CA LYS A 6 -28.14 7.53 18.07
C LYS A 6 -29.55 8.00 18.36
N GLU A 7 -30.01 8.97 17.58
CA GLU A 7 -31.43 9.20 17.34
C GLU A 7 -31.51 10.23 16.20
N ASN A 8 -32.00 9.79 15.03
CA ASN A 8 -32.27 10.59 13.82
C ASN A 8 -31.10 10.94 12.87
N LEU A 9 -30.16 10.01 12.63
CA LEU A 9 -29.24 10.14 11.49
C LEU A 9 -29.94 9.63 10.22
N LEU A 10 -30.25 10.53 9.28
CA LEU A 10 -30.63 10.16 7.92
C LEU A 10 -29.46 9.43 7.25
N PRO A 11 -29.69 8.43 6.39
CA PRO A 11 -28.62 7.75 5.68
C PRO A 11 -27.93 8.72 4.71
N VAL A 12 -26.70 9.12 5.05
CA VAL A 12 -25.88 9.99 4.21
C VAL A 12 -25.53 9.30 2.88
N GLN A 13 -25.80 9.97 1.76
CA GLN A 13 -25.42 9.49 0.43
C GLN A 13 -24.02 10.00 0.09
N VAL A 14 -23.06 9.08 -0.01
CA VAL A 14 -21.66 9.38 -0.36
C VAL A 14 -21.37 8.78 -1.75
N PRO A 15 -20.70 9.52 -2.66
CA PRO A 15 -20.35 9.02 -3.97
C PRO A 15 -19.45 7.79 -3.86
N GLY A 16 -19.66 6.83 -4.74
CA GLY A 16 -18.88 5.61 -4.81
C GLY A 16 -19.72 4.41 -5.23
N ASN A 17 -19.07 3.43 -5.84
CA ASN A 17 -19.74 2.20 -6.27
C ASN A 17 -19.87 1.26 -5.07
N ARG A 18 -21.10 0.77 -4.83
CA ARG A 18 -21.43 -0.22 -3.81
C ARG A 18 -22.13 -1.42 -4.47
N PRO A 19 -21.74 -2.67 -4.18
CA PRO A 19 -20.65 -3.07 -3.28
C PRO A 19 -19.27 -2.60 -3.76
N TYR A 20 -18.32 -2.46 -2.83
CA TYR A 20 -16.93 -2.18 -3.19
C TYR A 20 -16.41 -3.28 -4.12
N ARG A 21 -15.60 -2.91 -5.11
CA ARG A 21 -14.94 -3.89 -5.98
C ARG A 21 -14.06 -4.83 -5.16
N GLU A 22 -13.96 -6.08 -5.59
CA GLU A 22 -12.97 -7.00 -5.04
C GLU A 22 -11.55 -6.47 -5.29
N TYR A 23 -10.69 -6.60 -4.28
CA TYR A 23 -9.33 -6.09 -4.37
C TYR A 23 -8.41 -7.12 -5.02
N ASP A 24 -8.10 -6.90 -6.29
CA ASP A 24 -7.02 -7.61 -6.98
C ASP A 24 -5.65 -7.01 -6.67
N LYS A 25 -4.66 -7.88 -6.51
CA LYS A 25 -3.29 -7.48 -6.18
C LYS A 25 -2.70 -6.59 -7.27
N ILE A 26 -2.17 -5.44 -6.86
CA ILE A 26 -1.44 -4.53 -7.74
C ILE A 26 -0.04 -5.12 -8.03
N PRO A 27 0.47 -5.09 -9.28
CA PRO A 27 1.77 -5.67 -9.66
C PRO A 27 2.99 -4.88 -9.18
N LEU A 28 2.85 -4.09 -8.11
CA LEU A 28 3.94 -3.34 -7.47
C LEU A 28 4.44 -4.14 -6.27
N ILE A 29 5.24 -5.17 -6.51
CA ILE A 29 5.80 -6.02 -5.46
C ILE A 29 7.31 -5.75 -5.34
N PRO A 30 7.80 -5.28 -4.17
CA PRO A 30 9.22 -5.03 -3.98
C PRO A 30 10.05 -6.31 -3.99
N HIS A 31 11.23 -6.24 -4.61
CA HIS A 31 12.24 -7.30 -4.63
C HIS A 31 13.56 -6.79 -4.05
N ALA A 32 14.37 -7.71 -3.51
CA ALA A 32 15.72 -7.37 -3.08
C ALA A 32 16.68 -7.24 -4.28
N THR A 33 17.56 -6.25 -4.23
CA THR A 33 18.66 -6.08 -5.18
C THR A 33 19.92 -6.79 -4.68
N LYS A 34 20.98 -6.74 -5.49
CA LYS A 34 22.31 -7.24 -5.13
C LYS A 34 22.93 -6.54 -3.90
N SER A 35 22.45 -5.37 -3.50
CA SER A 35 22.97 -4.64 -2.33
C SER A 35 22.40 -5.12 -0.98
N CYS A 36 21.49 -6.10 -0.99
CA CYS A 36 20.89 -6.65 0.23
C CYS A 36 21.91 -7.46 1.07
N SER A 37 22.11 -7.08 2.34
CA SER A 37 22.90 -7.83 3.35
C SER A 37 22.22 -9.07 3.89
N SER A 38 20.93 -9.26 3.63
CA SER A 38 20.08 -10.16 4.41
C SER A 38 19.99 -9.79 5.91
N CYS A 39 19.93 -8.50 6.26
CA CYS A 39 19.80 -8.09 7.67
C CYS A 39 18.45 -8.45 8.34
N GLY A 40 17.46 -8.92 7.57
CA GLY A 40 16.19 -9.42 8.11
C GLY A 40 15.19 -8.36 8.60
N LEU A 41 15.56 -7.07 8.69
CA LEU A 41 14.66 -6.02 9.19
C LEU A 41 13.35 -5.93 8.40
N CYS A 42 13.41 -6.04 7.08
CA CYS A 42 12.21 -6.06 6.24
C CYS A 42 11.28 -7.25 6.51
N ALA A 43 11.84 -8.41 6.87
CA ALA A 43 11.06 -9.60 7.22
C ALA A 43 10.35 -9.42 8.56
N LYS A 44 11.07 -8.92 9.57
CA LYS A 44 10.56 -8.65 10.92
C LYS A 44 9.38 -7.67 10.92
N GLU A 45 9.46 -6.61 10.11
CA GLU A 45 8.45 -5.55 10.08
C GLU A 45 7.31 -5.80 9.07
N CYS A 46 7.29 -6.95 8.38
CA CYS A 46 6.25 -7.24 7.40
C CYS A 46 4.95 -7.66 8.11
N PRO A 47 3.86 -6.86 8.09
CA PRO A 47 2.65 -7.16 8.85
C PRO A 47 1.91 -8.42 8.38
N VAL A 48 2.23 -8.90 7.18
CA VAL A 48 1.61 -10.07 6.53
C VAL A 48 2.61 -11.20 6.30
N ASN A 49 3.82 -11.11 6.88
CA ASN A 49 4.86 -12.12 6.78
C ASN A 49 5.14 -12.58 5.33
N ALA A 50 5.12 -11.64 4.38
CA ALA A 50 5.39 -11.92 2.97
C ALA A 50 6.87 -12.07 2.65
N ILE A 51 7.77 -11.88 3.61
CA ILE A 51 9.22 -11.95 3.43
C ILE A 51 9.74 -12.98 4.44
N PRO A 52 10.31 -14.11 3.99
CA PRO A 52 10.85 -15.13 4.88
C PRO A 52 12.05 -14.59 5.70
N THR A 53 12.15 -14.98 6.97
CA THR A 53 13.23 -14.54 7.87
C THR A 53 14.56 -15.24 7.57
N ASP A 54 14.50 -16.49 7.12
CA ASP A 54 15.63 -17.30 6.64
C ASP A 54 16.18 -16.80 5.30
N ASN A 55 15.29 -16.26 4.44
CA ASN A 55 15.66 -15.71 3.14
C ASN A 55 14.99 -14.35 2.85
N PRO A 56 15.47 -13.26 3.46
CA PRO A 56 14.86 -11.92 3.33
C PRO A 56 15.03 -11.28 1.94
N LYS A 57 15.68 -11.97 0.99
CA LYS A 57 15.79 -11.55 -0.41
C LYS A 57 14.54 -11.89 -1.22
N VAL A 58 13.74 -12.85 -0.77
CA VAL A 58 12.52 -13.30 -1.45
C VAL A 58 11.29 -12.54 -0.92
N THR A 59 10.29 -12.37 -1.78
CA THR A 59 8.97 -11.88 -1.40
C THR A 59 7.92 -12.84 -1.92
N ASP A 60 7.08 -13.36 -1.02
CA ASP A 60 5.87 -14.10 -1.36
C ASP A 60 4.84 -13.14 -1.97
N LYS A 61 4.67 -13.26 -3.28
CA LYS A 61 3.73 -12.44 -4.06
C LYS A 61 2.27 -12.69 -3.69
N SER A 62 1.95 -13.86 -3.13
CA SER A 62 0.60 -14.21 -2.72
C SER A 62 0.19 -13.53 -1.40
N LYS A 63 1.15 -13.19 -0.54
CA LYS A 63 0.90 -12.51 0.74
C LYS A 63 1.13 -11.01 0.69
N CYS A 64 2.00 -10.53 -0.20
CA CYS A 64 2.36 -9.12 -0.29
C CYS A 64 1.13 -8.23 -0.57
N ILE A 65 0.84 -7.30 0.34
CA ILE A 65 -0.22 -6.29 0.22
C ILE A 65 0.25 -4.96 -0.38
N SER A 66 1.50 -4.89 -0.82
CA SER A 66 2.09 -3.71 -1.48
C SER A 66 2.07 -2.43 -0.62
N CYS A 67 2.24 -2.55 0.70
CA CYS A 67 2.29 -1.41 1.63
C CYS A 67 3.59 -0.58 1.57
N MET A 68 4.62 -1.06 0.86
CA MET A 68 5.93 -0.42 0.70
C MET A 68 6.75 -0.19 1.97
N HIS A 69 6.31 -0.66 3.14
CA HIS A 69 7.05 -0.49 4.39
C HIS A 69 8.49 -1.04 4.30
N CYS A 70 8.66 -2.24 3.75
CA CYS A 70 9.98 -2.86 3.55
C CYS A 70 10.95 -2.07 2.65
N VAL A 71 10.43 -1.21 1.76
CA VAL A 71 11.25 -0.31 0.93
C VAL A 71 11.73 0.87 1.76
N ASN A 72 10.81 1.47 2.52
CA ASN A 72 11.06 2.64 3.35
C ASN A 72 12.08 2.36 4.47
N ILE A 73 11.94 1.22 5.16
CA ILE A 73 12.78 0.89 6.33
C ILE A 73 14.10 0.21 5.99
N CYS A 74 14.37 -0.11 4.71
CA CYS A 74 15.60 -0.81 4.36
C CYS A 74 16.81 0.13 4.48
N PRO A 75 17.75 -0.09 5.43
CA PRO A 75 18.87 0.84 5.66
C PRO A 75 19.86 0.90 4.50
N ARG A 76 19.83 -0.09 3.61
CA ARG A 76 20.68 -0.15 2.40
C ARG A 76 19.95 0.23 1.11
N HIS A 77 18.69 0.67 1.22
CA HIS A 77 17.82 0.94 0.06
C HIS A 77 17.84 -0.21 -0.97
N ALA A 78 17.92 -1.45 -0.48
CA ALA A 78 18.11 -2.65 -1.28
C ALA A 78 16.79 -3.32 -1.70
N ARG A 79 15.64 -2.82 -1.24
CA ARG A 79 14.31 -3.29 -1.67
C ARG A 79 13.78 -2.30 -2.70
N LYS A 80 13.51 -2.74 -3.94
CA LYS A 80 13.11 -1.88 -5.05
C LYS A 80 11.90 -2.42 -5.79
N LEU A 81 11.18 -1.54 -6.46
CA LEU A 81 10.13 -1.88 -7.43
C LEU A 81 10.74 -1.99 -8.84
N ASN A 82 10.00 -2.60 -9.77
CA ASN A 82 10.35 -2.55 -11.18
C ASN A 82 10.31 -1.08 -11.66
N PRO A 83 11.42 -0.51 -12.17
CA PRO A 83 11.48 0.90 -12.57
C PRO A 83 10.45 1.29 -13.64
N LEU A 84 10.17 0.38 -14.58
CA LEU A 84 9.19 0.62 -15.65
C LEU A 84 7.78 0.76 -15.07
N LEU A 85 7.37 -0.18 -14.21
CA LEU A 85 6.05 -0.14 -13.57
C LEU A 85 5.89 1.10 -12.68
N LEU A 86 6.94 1.47 -11.95
CA LEU A 86 6.95 2.67 -11.11
C LEU A 86 6.80 3.94 -11.95
N SER A 87 7.48 4.02 -13.09
CA SER A 87 7.39 5.16 -14.01
C SER A 87 5.97 5.31 -14.58
N VAL A 88 5.35 4.19 -15.01
CA VAL A 88 3.97 4.17 -15.51
C VAL A 88 2.98 4.61 -14.42
N ALA A 89 3.09 4.05 -13.21
CA ALA A 89 2.23 4.42 -12.09
C ALA A 89 2.37 5.92 -11.76
N SER A 90 3.61 6.42 -11.70
CA SER A 90 3.89 7.83 -11.44
C SER A 90 3.31 8.74 -12.52
N LYS A 91 3.45 8.39 -13.81
CA LYS A 91 2.88 9.16 -14.93
C LYS A 91 1.35 9.20 -14.87
N LYS A 92 0.71 8.07 -14.53
CA LYS A 92 -0.75 8.00 -14.35
C LYS A 92 -1.23 8.85 -13.19
N LEU A 93 -0.56 8.76 -12.03
CA LEU A 93 -0.88 9.58 -10.85
C LEU A 93 -0.69 11.06 -11.12
N LYS A 94 0.39 11.46 -11.80
CA LYS A 94 0.61 12.86 -12.22
C LYS A 94 -0.55 13.39 -13.07
N LYS A 95 -1.14 12.58 -13.95
CA LYS A 95 -2.29 12.98 -14.77
C LYS A 95 -3.59 13.10 -13.94
N VAL A 96 -3.86 12.12 -13.06
CA VAL A 96 -5.13 12.04 -12.31
C VAL A 96 -5.15 12.97 -11.09
N CYS A 97 -4.01 13.17 -10.47
CA CYS A 97 -3.82 13.94 -9.24
C CYS A 97 -3.03 15.24 -9.51
N PHE A 98 -3.11 15.78 -10.74
CA PHE A 98 -2.39 16.99 -11.12
C PHE A 98 -2.80 18.20 -10.28
N ASN A 99 -4.10 18.35 -10.04
CA ASN A 99 -4.68 19.43 -9.24
C ASN A 99 -5.12 18.91 -7.86
N ARG A 100 -5.06 19.80 -6.86
CA ARG A 100 -5.67 19.57 -5.55
C ARG A 100 -7.19 19.42 -5.71
N LYS A 101 -7.79 18.46 -5.00
CA LYS A 101 -9.24 18.28 -4.89
C LYS A 101 -9.70 18.89 -3.57
N GLU A 102 -10.71 19.73 -3.62
CA GLU A 102 -11.31 20.30 -2.40
C GLU A 102 -12.19 19.28 -1.68
N ASN A 103 -12.44 19.52 -0.40
CA ASN A 103 -13.28 18.65 0.41
C ASN A 103 -14.76 18.83 0.09
N GLU A 104 -15.50 17.72 0.06
CA GLU A 104 -16.97 17.71 -0.06
C GLU A 104 -17.57 17.29 1.30
N LEU A 105 -18.62 17.99 1.73
CA LEU A 105 -19.35 17.68 2.95
C LEU A 105 -20.65 16.93 2.59
N PHE A 106 -20.88 15.79 3.24
CA PHE A 106 -22.09 14.99 3.09
C PHE A 106 -22.83 14.97 4.45
N LEU A 107 -24.06 15.47 4.47
CA LEU A 107 -24.94 15.57 5.65
C LEU A 107 -26.16 14.66 5.51
#